data_AF-A0A2A2QRI5-F1
#
_entry.id   AF-A0A2A2QRI5-F1
#
_cell.length_a   1.000
_cell.length_b   1.000
_cell.length_c   1.000
_cell.angle_alpha   90.00
_cell.angle_beta   90.00
_cell.angle_gamma   90.00
#
_symmetry.space_group_name_H-M   'P 1'
#
loop_
_entity.id
_entity.type
_entity.pdbx_description
1 polymer ?
#
loop_
_entity_poly.entity_id
_entity_poly.type
_entity_poly.pdbx_seq_one_letter_code
_entity_poly.pdbx_strand_id
1 'polypeptide(L)'
;MILPDTDTAAPDAPSIRGTWQMIRAELAGEPAHALVVEHTTLEITGDRYFVRYDREVADRGRISFVSGEPHSTLTLRGTEGPNAGRSIPAIYQVRGDLLRICYGLDGEPPAAFTSPPGSPRYLATYRRKK
;
A
#
# COMPACT_ATOMS: atom_id res chain seq x y z
N MET A 1 -8.75 1.05 -43.59
CA MET A 1 -9.90 1.05 -42.67
C MET A 1 -9.39 0.48 -41.36
N ILE A 2 -9.22 1.33 -40.36
CA ILE A 2 -8.58 1.00 -39.08
C ILE A 2 -9.63 0.28 -38.22
N LEU A 3 -9.29 -0.92 -37.74
CA LEU A 3 -10.09 -1.63 -36.75
C LEU A 3 -9.98 -0.89 -35.42
N PRO A 4 -11.09 -0.63 -34.69
CA PRO A 4 -10.97 -0.10 -33.35
C PRO A 4 -10.45 -1.21 -32.42
N ASP A 5 -9.26 -1.01 -31.85
CA ASP A 5 -8.85 -1.74 -30.66
C ASP A 5 -9.82 -1.36 -29.55
N THR A 6 -10.81 -2.23 -29.35
CA THR A 6 -11.69 -2.16 -28.19
C THR A 6 -10.85 -2.65 -27.02
N ASP A 7 -10.12 -1.74 -26.39
CA ASP A 7 -9.53 -1.94 -25.07
C ASP A 7 -10.68 -2.28 -24.13
N THR A 8 -10.94 -3.58 -24.00
CA THR A 8 -11.93 -4.12 -23.08
C THR A 8 -11.28 -4.02 -21.72
N ALA A 9 -11.39 -2.86 -21.09
CA ALA A 9 -11.05 -2.65 -19.70
C ALA A 9 -11.73 -3.77 -18.89
N ALA A 10 -10.89 -4.59 -18.23
CA ALA A 10 -11.36 -5.69 -17.40
C ALA A 10 -12.41 -5.19 -16.38
N PRO A 11 -13.45 -6.00 -16.07
CA PRO A 11 -14.50 -5.62 -15.14
C PRO A 11 -13.94 -5.17 -13.78
N ASP A 12 -14.42 -4.02 -13.31
CA ASP A 12 -14.21 -3.34 -12.01
C ASP A 12 -13.19 -3.97 -11.07
N ALA A 13 -11.90 -3.67 -11.28
CA ALA A 13 -10.90 -3.94 -10.26
C ALA A 13 -11.28 -3.19 -8.96
N PRO A 14 -11.36 -3.88 -7.80
CA PRO A 14 -11.77 -3.23 -6.56
C PRO A 14 -10.80 -2.09 -6.21
N SER A 15 -11.36 -0.89 -6.07
CA SER A 15 -10.60 0.34 -5.86
C SER A 15 -9.77 0.29 -4.59
N ILE A 16 -8.47 0.58 -4.65
CA ILE A 16 -7.61 0.70 -3.46
C ILE A 16 -8.02 1.87 -2.53
N ARG A 17 -8.82 2.82 -3.01
CA ARG A 17 -9.29 3.98 -2.23
C ARG A 17 -10.20 3.52 -1.09
N GLY A 18 -10.13 4.20 0.04
CA GLY A 18 -10.93 3.92 1.24
C GLY A 18 -10.08 3.80 2.50
N THR A 19 -10.71 3.34 3.58
CA THR A 19 -10.07 3.16 4.88
C THR A 19 -9.81 1.69 5.15
N TRP A 20 -8.60 1.37 5.58
CA TRP A 20 -8.07 0.03 5.72
C TRP A 20 -7.51 -0.18 7.12
N GLN A 21 -8.04 -1.16 7.85
CA GLN A 21 -7.53 -1.59 9.14
C GLN A 21 -6.37 -2.57 8.93
N MET A 22 -5.22 -2.34 9.54
CA MET A 22 -4.12 -3.30 9.51
C MET A 22 -4.55 -4.59 10.21
N ILE A 23 -4.23 -5.74 9.61
CA ILE A 23 -4.51 -7.07 10.21
C ILE A 23 -3.26 -7.95 10.30
N ARG A 24 -2.20 -7.60 9.55
CA ARG A 24 -0.88 -8.21 9.65
C ARG A 24 0.17 -7.24 9.11
N ALA A 25 1.35 -7.22 9.72
CA ALA A 25 2.52 -6.59 9.11
C ALA A 25 3.80 -7.34 9.47
N GLU A 26 4.80 -7.24 8.59
CA GLU A 26 6.11 -7.90 8.72
C GLU A 26 7.21 -7.00 8.16
N LEU A 27 8.22 -6.69 8.97
CA LEU A 27 9.39 -5.91 8.59
C LEU A 27 10.63 -6.79 8.67
N ALA A 28 11.33 -6.97 7.56
CA ALA A 28 12.57 -7.75 7.53
C ALA A 28 12.42 -9.14 8.17
N GLY A 29 11.32 -9.84 7.89
CA GLY A 29 10.99 -11.17 8.43
C GLY A 29 10.33 -11.16 9.80
N GLU A 30 10.31 -10.02 10.49
CA GLU A 30 9.80 -9.93 11.86
C GLU A 30 8.35 -9.41 11.88
N PRO A 31 7.42 -10.12 12.52
CA PRO A 31 6.04 -9.67 12.63
C PRO A 31 5.95 -8.40 13.48
N ALA A 32 5.10 -7.46 13.07
CA ALA A 32 4.81 -6.28 13.85
C ALA A 32 4.11 -6.65 15.18
N HIS A 33 4.35 -5.86 16.22
CA HIS A 33 3.68 -6.01 17.52
C HIS A 33 2.16 -5.90 17.39
N ALA A 34 1.40 -6.65 18.20
CA ALA A 34 -0.07 -6.70 18.13
C ALA A 34 -0.70 -5.30 18.21
N LEU A 35 -0.22 -4.45 19.13
CA LEU A 35 -0.71 -3.06 19.25
C LEU A 35 -0.53 -2.24 17.96
N VAL A 36 0.56 -2.45 17.22
CA VAL A 36 0.74 -1.77 15.93
C VAL A 36 -0.33 -2.22 14.94
N VAL A 37 -0.60 -3.52 14.87
CA VAL A 37 -1.61 -4.08 13.97
C VAL A 37 -3.01 -3.60 14.33
N GLU A 38 -3.38 -3.64 15.61
CA GLU A 38 -4.72 -3.31 16.09
C GLU A 38 -5.04 -1.81 15.96
N HIS A 39 -4.07 -0.95 16.25
CA HIS A 39 -4.30 0.49 16.32
C HIS A 39 -3.96 1.23 15.01
N THR A 40 -3.37 0.57 14.01
CA THR A 40 -2.99 1.22 12.75
C THR A 40 -4.08 1.14 11.67
N THR A 41 -4.44 2.29 11.11
CA THR A 41 -5.28 2.38 9.92
C THR A 41 -4.59 3.14 8.79
N LEU A 42 -4.84 2.72 7.55
CA LEU A 42 -4.42 3.40 6.33
C LEU A 42 -5.66 3.94 5.62
N GLU A 43 -5.73 5.25 5.45
CA GLU A 43 -6.73 5.91 4.62
C GLU A 43 -6.11 6.36 3.30
N ILE A 44 -6.76 6.06 2.20
CA ILE A 44 -6.37 6.47 0.84
C ILE A 44 -7.54 7.23 0.21
N THR A 45 -7.32 8.53 -0.04
CA THR A 45 -8.33 9.43 -0.61
C THR A 45 -7.70 10.36 -1.62
N GLY A 46 -8.29 10.50 -2.81
CA GLY A 46 -7.69 11.28 -3.90
C GLY A 46 -6.26 10.84 -4.21
N ASP A 47 -5.34 11.79 -4.15
CA ASP A 47 -3.90 11.57 -4.32
C ASP A 47 -3.16 11.63 -2.97
N ARG A 48 -3.86 11.34 -1.86
CA ARG A 48 -3.33 11.41 -0.49
C ARG A 48 -3.48 10.10 0.24
N TYR A 49 -2.56 9.89 1.18
CA TYR A 49 -2.66 8.83 2.18
C TYR A 49 -2.49 9.41 3.58
N PHE A 50 -3.11 8.74 4.55
CA PHE A 50 -2.97 9.02 5.97
C PHE A 50 -2.82 7.69 6.71
N VAL A 51 -1.72 7.54 7.44
CA VAL A 51 -1.55 6.47 8.42
C VAL A 51 -1.93 7.04 9.78
N ARG A 52 -2.89 6.41 10.44
CA ARG A 52 -3.27 6.76 11.81
C ARG A 52 -2.89 5.66 12.78
N TYR A 53 -2.39 6.06 13.93
CA TYR A 53 -2.33 5.24 15.12
C TYR A 53 -3.44 5.74 16.06
N ASP A 54 -4.40 4.88 16.37
CA ASP A 54 -5.67 5.27 16.98
C ASP A 54 -6.37 6.39 16.18
N ARG A 55 -6.49 7.58 16.76
CA ARG A 55 -7.15 8.74 16.17
C ARG A 55 -6.16 9.77 15.63
N GLU A 56 -4.88 9.60 15.90
CA GLU A 56 -3.84 10.56 15.55
C GLU A 56 -3.20 10.20 14.22
N VAL A 57 -2.97 11.21 13.38
CA VAL A 57 -2.25 11.01 12.12
C VAL A 57 -0.76 10.90 12.42
N ALA A 58 -0.21 9.70 12.22
CA ALA A 58 1.19 9.39 12.49
C ALA A 58 2.10 9.61 11.27
N ASP A 59 1.57 9.42 10.06
CA ASP A 59 2.29 9.66 8.79
C ASP A 59 1.29 10.08 7.71
N ARG A 60 1.68 11.01 6.84
CA ARG A 60 0.83 11.43 5.71
C ARG A 60 1.63 11.92 4.54
N GLY A 61 1.01 11.84 3.36
CA GLY A 61 1.65 12.30 2.14
C GLY A 61 0.80 12.15 0.90
N ARG A 62 1.48 12.18 -0.24
CA ARG A 62 0.88 11.96 -1.56
C ARG A 62 1.05 10.51 -1.98
N ILE A 63 0.11 10.01 -2.77
CA ILE A 63 0.13 8.67 -3.32
C ILE A 63 -0.19 8.71 -4.81
N SER A 64 0.57 7.97 -5.61
CA SER A 64 0.35 7.75 -7.04
C SER A 64 0.28 6.26 -7.34
N PHE A 65 -0.47 5.88 -8.37
CA PHE A 65 -0.69 4.47 -8.74
C PHE A 65 -0.34 4.26 -10.21
N VAL A 66 0.21 3.08 -10.51
CA VAL A 66 0.37 2.58 -11.87
C VAL A 66 -0.14 1.15 -11.89
N SER A 67 -1.21 0.90 -12.65
CA SER A 67 -1.68 -0.46 -12.92
C SER A 67 -0.77 -1.12 -13.94
N GLY A 68 -0.38 -2.37 -13.71
CA GLY A 68 0.51 -3.08 -14.62
C GLY A 68 0.76 -4.52 -14.23
N GLU A 69 1.42 -5.25 -15.12
CA GLU A 69 1.88 -6.61 -14.91
C GLU A 69 3.38 -6.63 -14.55
N PRO A 70 3.85 -7.58 -13.73
CA PRO A 70 3.08 -8.63 -13.04
C PRO A 70 2.29 -8.13 -11.83
N HIS A 71 2.56 -6.91 -11.35
CA HIS A 71 1.94 -6.31 -10.17
C HIS A 71 1.62 -4.83 -10.39
N SER A 72 0.46 -4.38 -9.91
CA SER A 72 0.17 -2.95 -9.78
C SER A 72 1.09 -2.32 -8.74
N THR A 73 1.55 -1.11 -9.01
CA THR A 73 2.50 -0.37 -8.16
C THR A 73 1.88 0.90 -7.62
N LEU A 74 2.40 1.35 -6.48
CA LEU A 74 2.12 2.66 -5.93
C LEU A 74 3.41 3.30 -5.41
N THR A 75 3.41 4.62 -5.33
CA THR A 75 4.51 5.37 -4.73
C THR A 75 3.93 6.31 -3.67
N LEU A 76 4.42 6.17 -2.43
CA LEU A 76 4.14 7.13 -1.37
C LEU A 76 5.21 8.21 -1.38
N ARG A 77 4.80 9.47 -1.32
CA ARG A 77 5.69 10.61 -1.09
C ARG A 77 5.32 11.25 0.23
N GLY A 78 6.10 10.96 1.27
CA GLY A 78 5.80 11.41 2.63
C GLY A 78 5.98 12.92 2.76
N THR A 79 4.99 13.58 3.36
CA THR A 79 5.02 15.03 3.62
C THR A 79 5.17 15.35 5.10
N GLU A 80 4.74 14.45 5.98
CA GLU A 80 4.84 14.58 7.44
C GLU A 80 4.87 13.21 8.10
N GLY A 81 5.48 13.15 9.29
CA GLY A 81 5.68 11.93 10.03
C GLY A 81 7.05 11.30 9.75
N PRO A 82 7.26 10.04 10.17
CA PRO A 82 8.53 9.34 10.00
C PRO A 82 9.03 9.22 8.55
N ASN A 83 8.13 9.34 7.56
CA ASN A 83 8.50 9.25 6.15
C ASN A 83 8.56 10.61 5.44
N ALA A 84 8.52 11.73 6.15
CA ALA A 84 8.64 13.05 5.55
C ALA A 84 9.90 13.17 4.66
N GLY A 85 9.72 13.63 3.42
CA GLY A 85 10.81 13.77 2.44
C GLY A 85 11.22 12.47 1.73
N ARG A 86 10.66 11.31 2.12
CA ARG A 86 10.96 10.02 1.47
C ARG A 86 9.99 9.74 0.32
N SER A 87 10.50 9.04 -0.69
CA SER A 87 9.71 8.40 -1.73
C SER A 87 9.80 6.89 -1.53
N ILE A 88 8.67 6.23 -1.33
CA ILE A 88 8.60 4.80 -1.03
C ILE A 88 7.82 4.11 -2.15
N PRO A 89 8.50 3.44 -3.09
CA PRO A 89 7.82 2.60 -4.06
C PRO A 89 7.29 1.33 -3.40
N ALA A 90 6.21 0.81 -3.95
CA ALA A 90 5.54 -0.36 -3.44
C ALA A 90 4.79 -1.09 -4.55
N ILE A 91 4.50 -2.36 -4.30
CA ILE A 91 3.51 -3.13 -5.07
C ILE A 91 2.29 -3.38 -4.20
N TYR A 92 1.11 -3.46 -4.82
CA TYR A 92 -0.13 -3.71 -4.09
C TYR A 92 -1.06 -4.68 -4.82
N GLN A 93 -1.95 -5.30 -4.05
CA GLN A 93 -3.04 -6.11 -4.59
C GLN A 93 -4.28 -5.93 -3.74
N VAL A 94 -5.41 -5.69 -4.40
CA VAL A 94 -6.74 -5.67 -3.78
C VAL A 94 -7.50 -6.93 -4.20
N ARG A 95 -8.09 -7.63 -3.23
CA ARG A 95 -9.00 -8.77 -3.46
C ARG A 95 -10.18 -8.64 -2.50
N GLY A 96 -11.32 -8.18 -3.01
CA GLY A 96 -12.51 -7.92 -2.19
C GLY A 96 -12.23 -6.86 -1.10
N ASP A 97 -12.34 -7.28 0.16
CA ASP A 97 -12.07 -6.45 1.33
C ASP A 97 -10.62 -6.55 1.83
N LEU A 98 -9.75 -7.29 1.14
CA LEU A 98 -8.33 -7.42 1.49
C LEU A 98 -7.44 -6.57 0.60
N LEU A 99 -6.50 -5.88 1.23
CA LEU A 99 -5.42 -5.15 0.59
C LEU A 99 -4.10 -5.67 1.15
N ARG A 100 -3.16 -6.02 0.28
CA ARG A 100 -1.76 -6.19 0.69
C ARG A 100 -0.88 -5.18 -0.03
N ILE A 101 0.08 -4.63 0.68
CA ILE A 101 1.08 -3.71 0.13
C ILE A 101 2.45 -4.18 0.62
N CYS A 102 3.39 -4.33 -0.31
CA CYS A 102 4.80 -4.50 0.02
C CYS A 102 5.53 -3.20 -0.31
N TYR A 103 6.17 -2.61 0.69
CA TYR A 103 6.90 -1.35 0.59
C TYR A 103 8.39 -1.61 0.49
N GLY A 104 9.06 -0.86 -0.39
CA GLY A 104 10.51 -0.81 -0.47
C GLY A 104 11.07 0.36 0.32
N LEU A 105 11.47 0.09 1.56
CA LEU A 105 11.96 1.13 2.48
C LEU A 105 13.37 1.63 2.09
N ASP A 106 14.07 0.90 1.24
CA ASP A 106 15.32 1.28 0.57
C ASP A 106 15.12 2.25 -0.59
N GLY A 107 13.88 2.54 -0.99
CA GLY A 107 13.58 3.37 -2.16
C GLY A 107 13.51 2.58 -3.47
N GLU A 108 13.64 1.25 -3.43
CA GLU A 108 13.58 0.36 -4.59
C GLU A 108 12.25 -0.40 -4.63
N PRO A 109 11.59 -0.57 -5.80
CA PRO A 109 10.32 -1.28 -5.89
C PRO A 109 10.47 -2.76 -5.49
N PRO A 110 9.59 -3.32 -4.64
CA PRO A 110 9.61 -4.75 -4.36
C PRO A 110 9.21 -5.59 -5.58
N ALA A 111 9.89 -6.72 -5.79
CA ALA A 111 9.59 -7.64 -6.88
C ALA A 111 8.46 -8.63 -6.57
N ALA A 112 8.18 -8.86 -5.28
CA ALA A 112 7.18 -9.82 -4.81
C ALA A 112 6.62 -9.41 -3.44
N PHE A 113 5.49 -9.99 -3.05
CA PHE A 113 4.86 -9.76 -1.75
C PHE A 113 5.52 -10.59 -0.64
N THR A 114 6.78 -10.27 -0.32
CA THR A 114 7.59 -10.99 0.66
C THR A 114 8.43 -10.02 1.48
N SER A 115 8.66 -10.33 2.75
CA SER A 115 9.56 -9.57 3.63
C SER A 115 10.65 -10.48 4.21
N PRO A 116 11.66 -10.90 3.43
CA PRO A 116 12.70 -11.80 3.93
C PRO A 116 13.47 -11.23 5.13
N PRO A 117 14.04 -12.10 6.00
CA PRO A 117 14.92 -11.68 7.10
C PRO A 117 16.01 -10.71 6.66
N GLY A 118 16.13 -9.58 7.37
CA GLY A 118 17.15 -8.55 7.09
C GLY A 118 16.92 -7.72 5.82
N SER A 119 15.83 -7.92 5.09
CA SER A 119 15.51 -7.15 3.89
C SER A 119 14.89 -5.79 4.22
N PRO A 120 15.06 -4.77 3.36
CA PRO A 120 14.41 -3.46 3.52
C PRO A 120 12.94 -3.47 3.06
N ARG A 121 12.24 -4.58 3.33
CA ARG A 121 10.86 -4.80 2.89
C ARG A 121 9.92 -4.74 4.09
N TYR A 122 8.81 -4.05 3.89
CA TYR A 122 7.71 -4.03 4.83
C TYR A 122 6.48 -4.56 4.11
N LEU A 123 5.94 -5.69 4.56
CA LEU A 123 4.74 -6.30 3.98
C LEU A 123 3.59 -6.10 4.96
N ALA A 124 2.58 -5.33 4.56
CA ALA A 124 1.39 -5.12 5.35
C ALA A 124 0.16 -5.66 4.63
N THR A 125 -0.74 -6.27 5.40
CA THR A 125 -2.05 -6.72 4.96
C THR A 125 -3.11 -6.00 5.78
N TYR A 126 -4.12 -5.53 5.08
CA TYR A 126 -5.21 -4.73 5.63
C TYR A 126 -6.56 -5.33 5.23
N ARG A 127 -7.57 -5.02 6.04
CA ARG A 127 -8.98 -5.26 5.73
C ARG A 127 -9.72 -3.93 5.62
N ARG A 128 -10.56 -3.80 4.59
CA ARG A 128 -11.37 -2.61 4.36
C ARG A 128 -12.31 -2.41 5.54
N LYS A 129 -12.37 -1.19 6.09
CA LYS A 129 -13.41 -0.81 7.06
C LYS A 129 -14.72 -0.61 6.31
N LYS A 130 -15.80 -1.19 6.84
CA LYS A 130 -17.17 -0.97 6.35
C LYS A 130 -17.62 0.45 6.65
#